data_AF-A0A957ZA88-F1
#
_entry.id   AF-A0A957ZA88-F1
#
_cell.length_a   1.000
_cell.length_b   1.000
_cell.length_c   1.000
_cell.angle_alpha   90.00
_cell.angle_beta   90.00
_cell.angle_gamma   90.00
#
_symmetry.space_group_name_H-M   'P 1'
#
loop_
_entity.id
_entity.type
_entity.pdbx_description
1 polymer ?
#
loop_
_entity_poly.entity_id
_entity_poly.type
_entity_poly.pdbx_seq_one_letter_code
_entity_poly.pdbx_strand_id
1 'polypeptide(L)'
;DDIELAFTLGANRVVLGSAAVENPELVRNALLRWGSKKLVVGLDARNGQIITDSWQKNHAISAIEFGHHMRCLGVERVIYNDIARNDIARNDIARNGQLSSVNLDETTRLGDLTDLHVIANGDVKNINDIKQLKAREHYNIEGVVVGESLYAGT
;
A
#
# COMPACT_ATOMS: atom_id res chain seq x y z
N ASP A 1 1.11 13.28 18.13
CA ASP A 1 -0.18 13.96 18.38
C ASP A 1 -1.22 13.58 17.34
N ASP A 2 -0.95 13.67 16.04
CA ASP A 2 -1.93 13.34 14.98
C ASP A 2 -2.50 11.92 15.06
N ILE A 3 -1.66 10.91 15.34
CA ILE A 3 -2.10 9.52 15.52
C ILE A 3 -3.11 9.41 16.67
N GLU A 4 -2.84 10.09 17.78
CA GLU A 4 -3.70 10.09 18.96
C GLU A 4 -5.02 10.83 18.72
N LEU A 5 -4.95 11.97 18.03
CA LEU A 5 -6.11 12.72 17.62
C LEU A 5 -7.02 11.88 16.70
N ALA A 6 -6.45 11.20 15.71
CA ALA A 6 -7.21 10.32 14.81
C ALA A 6 -7.97 9.22 15.57
N PHE A 7 -7.32 8.55 16.52
CA PHE A 7 -7.98 7.55 17.36
C PHE A 7 -9.03 8.16 18.29
N THR A 8 -8.79 9.36 18.84
CA THR A 8 -9.76 10.09 19.66
C THR A 8 -11.01 10.48 18.87
N LEU A 9 -10.85 10.79 17.59
CA LEU A 9 -11.95 11.08 16.67
C LEU A 9 -12.66 9.82 16.14
N GLY A 10 -12.25 8.62 16.58
CA GLY A 10 -12.93 7.37 16.29
C GLY A 10 -12.34 6.55 15.14
N ALA A 11 -11.17 6.90 14.60
CA ALA A 11 -10.51 6.07 13.60
C ALA A 11 -10.20 4.66 14.15
N ASN A 12 -10.48 3.61 13.38
CA ASN A 12 -10.12 2.25 13.77
C ASN A 12 -8.64 1.91 13.49
N ARG A 13 -8.09 2.50 12.43
CA ARG A 13 -6.69 2.33 12.01
C ARG A 13 -6.14 3.67 11.53
N VAL A 14 -4.84 3.87 11.70
CA VAL A 14 -4.09 5.00 11.13
C VAL A 14 -3.11 4.48 10.10
N VAL A 15 -3.06 5.13 8.94
CA VAL A 15 -2.10 4.85 7.87
C VAL A 15 -0.93 5.81 7.97
N LEU A 16 0.29 5.28 8.08
CA LEU A 16 1.53 6.04 8.05
C LEU A 16 2.13 5.90 6.64
N GLY A 17 2.06 6.96 5.83
CA GLY A 17 2.64 7.01 4.49
C GLY A 17 4.15 7.30 4.52
N SER A 18 4.59 8.35 3.81
CA SER A 18 6.00 8.78 3.77
C SER A 18 6.65 8.92 5.15
N ALA A 19 5.90 9.31 6.18
CA ALA A 19 6.40 9.40 7.55
C ALA A 19 6.97 8.07 8.08
N ALA A 20 6.43 6.91 7.66
CA ALA A 20 6.96 5.60 8.04
C ALA A 20 8.33 5.32 7.42
N VAL A 21 8.54 5.84 6.21
CA VAL A 21 9.78 5.71 5.45
C VAL A 21 10.85 6.64 6.01
N GLU A 22 10.48 7.89 6.28
CA GLU A 22 11.39 8.95 6.71
C GLU A 22 11.77 8.84 8.19
N ASN A 23 10.90 8.23 9.00
CA ASN A 23 11.10 8.07 10.43
C ASN A 23 10.66 6.68 10.93
N PRO A 24 11.49 5.64 10.77
CA PRO A 24 11.18 4.30 11.29
C PRO A 24 10.94 4.26 12.81
N GLU A 25 11.54 5.18 13.57
CA GLU A 25 11.30 5.30 15.02
C GLU A 25 9.86 5.73 15.34
N LEU A 26 9.22 6.54 14.47
CA LEU A 26 7.79 6.85 14.58
C LEU A 26 6.96 5.57 14.53
N VAL A 27 7.27 4.67 13.58
CA VAL A 27 6.57 3.39 13.42
C VAL A 27 6.75 2.54 14.68
N ARG A 28 7.99 2.41 15.17
CA ARG A 28 8.30 1.64 16.39
C ARG A 28 7.54 2.17 17.61
N ASN A 29 7.58 3.48 17.83
CA ASN A 29 6.89 4.12 18.95
C ASN A 29 5.37 3.97 18.83
N ALA A 30 4.83 4.07 17.62
CA ALA A 30 3.42 3.86 17.38
C ALA A 30 3.00 2.41 17.64
N LEU A 31 3.79 1.43 17.21
CA LEU A 31 3.55 0.01 17.48
C LEU A 31 3.55 -0.27 18.98
N LEU A 32 4.52 0.28 19.72
CA LEU A 32 4.59 0.14 21.18
C LEU A 32 3.37 0.74 21.88
N ARG A 33 2.84 1.85 21.39
CA ARG A 33 1.75 2.59 22.05
C ARG A 33 0.35 2.08 21.69
N TRP A 34 0.10 1.72 20.44
CA TRP A 34 -1.24 1.39 19.94
C TRP A 34 -1.39 -0.05 19.40
N GLY A 35 -0.28 -0.76 19.22
CA GLY A 35 -0.25 -2.11 18.68
C GLY A 35 -0.36 -2.18 17.16
N SER A 36 0.10 -3.30 16.60
CA SER A 36 0.13 -3.59 15.15
C SER A 36 -1.24 -3.52 14.48
N LYS A 37 -2.30 -4.00 15.15
CA LYS A 37 -3.66 -4.06 14.59
C LYS A 37 -4.24 -2.69 14.21
N LYS A 38 -3.80 -1.62 14.88
CA LYS A 38 -4.29 -0.25 14.67
C LYS A 38 -3.44 0.55 13.68
N LEU A 39 -2.34 -0.01 13.20
CA LEU A 39 -1.41 0.68 12.31
C LEU A 39 -1.31 -0.01 10.95
N VAL A 40 -1.16 0.81 9.93
CA VAL A 40 -0.95 0.38 8.55
C VAL A 40 0.15 1.26 7.97
N VAL A 41 1.08 0.66 7.23
CA VAL A 41 2.12 1.43 6.53
C VAL A 41 1.75 1.55 5.05
N GLY A 42 1.77 2.77 4.51
CA GLY A 42 1.61 3.04 3.08
C GLY A 42 2.93 2.86 2.35
N LEU A 43 2.90 2.09 1.26
CA LEU A 43 4.05 1.80 0.39
C LEU A 43 3.76 2.33 -1.01
N ASP A 44 4.22 3.54 -1.27
CA ASP A 44 4.20 4.14 -2.59
C ASP A 44 5.45 3.74 -3.34
N ALA A 45 5.29 2.96 -4.41
CA ALA A 45 6.38 2.45 -5.21
C ALA A 45 6.26 2.85 -6.68
N ARG A 46 7.41 3.06 -7.33
CA ARG A 46 7.52 3.23 -8.79
C ARG A 46 8.59 2.27 -9.28
N ASN A 47 8.23 1.39 -10.22
CA ASN A 47 9.12 0.33 -10.73
C ASN A 47 9.68 -0.55 -9.59
N GLY A 48 8.83 -0.88 -8.60
CA GLY A 48 9.21 -1.71 -7.44
C GLY A 48 10.09 -1.01 -6.40
N GLN A 49 10.38 0.28 -6.54
CA GLN A 49 11.20 1.07 -5.62
C GLN A 49 10.34 2.06 -4.84
N ILE A 50 10.56 2.21 -3.53
CA ILE A 50 9.84 3.16 -2.68
C ILE A 50 10.15 4.60 -3.10
N ILE A 51 9.13 5.44 -3.20
CA ILE A 51 9.25 6.85 -3.53
C ILE A 51 8.75 7.69 -2.35
N THR A 52 9.61 8.57 -1.84
CA THR A 52 9.21 9.66 -0.94
C THR A 52 9.93 10.94 -1.31
N ASP A 53 9.40 12.07 -0.85
CA ASP A 53 10.01 13.39 -1.07
C ASP A 53 11.44 13.47 -0.51
N SER A 54 11.72 12.76 0.59
CA SER A 54 13.03 12.73 1.22
C SER A 54 13.99 11.68 0.63
N TRP A 55 13.47 10.56 0.07
CA TRP A 55 14.32 9.46 -0.40
C TRP A 55 14.76 9.58 -1.87
N GLN A 56 14.26 10.56 -2.62
CA GLN A 56 14.80 10.89 -3.96
C GLN A 56 16.30 11.21 -3.95
N LYS A 57 16.92 11.46 -2.78
CA LYS A 57 18.27 11.99 -2.70
C LYS A 57 19.40 11.00 -2.40
N ASN A 58 19.20 9.76 -1.93
CA ASN A 58 20.38 8.95 -1.61
C ASN A 58 20.38 7.42 -1.80
N HIS A 59 19.29 6.63 -1.78
CA HIS A 59 19.37 5.19 -2.10
C HIS A 59 18.02 4.62 -2.51
N ALA A 60 17.87 4.04 -3.69
CA ALA A 60 16.62 3.35 -4.03
C ALA A 60 16.50 2.08 -3.18
N ILE A 61 15.43 1.95 -2.37
CA ILE A 61 15.07 0.71 -1.68
C ILE A 61 13.91 0.06 -2.42
N SER A 62 13.96 -1.25 -2.60
CA SER A 62 12.81 -1.96 -3.15
C SER A 62 11.66 -2.00 -2.14
N ALA A 63 10.43 -2.08 -2.65
CA ALA A 63 9.24 -2.24 -1.81
C ALA A 63 9.31 -3.53 -0.95
N ILE A 64 9.95 -4.58 -1.46
CA ILE A 64 10.16 -5.85 -0.74
C ILE A 64 11.16 -5.67 0.41
N GLU A 65 12.31 -5.06 0.16
CA GLU A 65 13.31 -4.79 1.22
C GLU A 65 12.73 -3.89 2.32
N PHE A 66 12.01 -2.85 1.93
CA PHE A 66 11.34 -1.98 2.89
C PHE A 66 10.23 -2.73 3.65
N GLY A 67 9.45 -3.58 2.95
CA GLY A 67 8.43 -4.44 3.56
C GLY A 67 9.02 -5.39 4.61
N HIS A 68 10.15 -6.03 4.33
CA HIS A 68 10.88 -6.83 5.33
C HIS A 68 11.29 -6.00 6.54
N HIS A 69 11.80 -4.79 6.33
CA HIS A 69 12.16 -3.91 7.44
C HIS A 69 10.94 -3.58 8.32
N MET A 70 9.80 -3.23 7.70
CA MET A 70 8.56 -2.98 8.43
C MET A 70 8.05 -4.23 9.18
N ARG A 71 8.12 -5.41 8.55
CA ARG A 71 7.77 -6.67 9.20
C ARG A 71 8.63 -6.93 10.44
N CYS A 72 9.94 -6.71 10.34
CA CYS A 72 10.88 -6.85 11.46
C CYS A 72 10.58 -5.87 12.61
N LEU A 73 10.08 -4.67 12.32
CA LEU A 73 9.64 -3.72 13.35
C LEU A 73 8.34 -4.15 14.06
N GLY A 74 7.59 -5.10 13.48
CA GLY A 74 6.31 -5.59 14.02
C GLY A 74 5.08 -5.06 13.29
N VAL A 75 5.23 -4.44 12.11
CA VAL A 75 4.11 -4.11 11.24
C VAL A 75 3.50 -5.41 10.71
N GLU A 76 2.16 -5.48 10.74
CA GLU A 76 1.40 -6.63 10.19
C GLU A 76 0.78 -6.31 8.83
N ARG A 77 0.50 -5.04 8.53
CA ARG A 77 -0.32 -4.65 7.39
C ARG A 77 0.22 -3.45 6.64
N VAL A 78 0.12 -3.52 5.32
CA VAL A 78 0.52 -2.45 4.42
C VAL A 78 -0.54 -2.16 3.37
N ILE A 79 -0.55 -0.92 2.88
CA ILE A 79 -1.25 -0.54 1.65
C ILE A 79 -0.18 -0.34 0.59
N TYR A 80 -0.23 -1.11 -0.49
CA TYR A 80 0.75 -1.04 -1.57
C TYR A 80 0.15 -0.33 -2.79
N ASN A 81 0.86 0.69 -3.28
CA ASN A 81 0.45 1.52 -4.41
C ASN A 81 1.56 1.56 -5.47
N ASP A 82 1.28 1.07 -6.68
CA ASP A 82 2.21 1.16 -7.81
C ASP A 82 1.93 2.40 -8.66
N ILE A 83 2.71 3.46 -8.39
CA ILE A 83 2.61 4.74 -9.07
C ILE A 83 2.91 4.60 -10.56
N ALA A 84 3.86 3.74 -10.97
CA ALA A 84 4.17 3.56 -12.39
C ALA A 84 2.95 2.99 -13.12
N ARG A 85 2.28 2.01 -12.50
CA ARG A 85 1.07 1.40 -13.06
C ARG A 85 -0.09 2.39 -13.11
N ASN A 86 -0.23 3.25 -12.10
CA ASN A 86 -1.21 4.34 -12.09
C ASN A 86 -0.98 5.35 -13.22
N ASP A 87 0.28 5.76 -13.45
CA ASP A 87 0.63 6.68 -14.53
C ASP A 87 0.35 6.08 -15.91
N ILE A 88 0.64 4.78 -16.10
CA ILE A 88 0.32 4.06 -17.33
C ILE A 88 -1.20 4.01 -17.53
N ALA A 89 -1.96 3.59 -16.50
CA ALA A 89 -3.40 3.47 -16.59
C ALA A 89 -4.07 4.81 -16.93
N ARG A 90 -3.63 5.93 -16.32
CA ARG A 90 -4.16 7.27 -16.65
C ARG A 90 -3.93 7.66 -18.11
N ASN A 91 -2.72 7.40 -18.63
CA ASN A 91 -2.38 7.71 -20.01
C ASN A 91 -3.13 6.82 -21.01
N ASP A 92 -3.36 5.57 -20.67
CA ASP A 92 -4.08 4.64 -21.54
C ASP A 92 -5.60 4.77 -21.44
N ILE A 93 -6.17 5.19 -20.29
CA ILE A 93 -7.59 5.58 -20.17
C ILE A 93 -7.91 6.66 -21.20
N ALA A 94 -7.04 7.67 -21.31
CA ALA A 94 -7.18 8.76 -22.27
C ALA A 94 -7.12 8.31 -23.74
N ARG A 95 -6.55 7.13 -24.03
CA ARG A 95 -6.34 6.62 -25.40
C ARG A 95 -7.29 5.49 -25.79
N ASN A 96 -7.51 4.52 -24.90
CA ASN A 96 -8.05 3.20 -25.22
C ASN A 96 -9.22 2.79 -24.30
N GLY A 97 -9.61 3.63 -23.34
CA GLY A 97 -10.57 3.28 -22.29
C GLY A 97 -9.94 2.53 -21.11
N GLN A 98 -10.77 2.22 -20.11
CA GLN A 98 -10.38 1.80 -18.75
C GLN A 98 -9.29 0.70 -18.68
N LEU A 99 -8.24 0.94 -17.90
CA LEU A 99 -7.21 -0.03 -17.53
C LEU A 99 -7.14 -0.15 -16.01
N SER A 100 -7.03 -1.38 -15.53
CA SER A 100 -6.76 -1.62 -14.11
C SER A 100 -5.36 -1.14 -13.78
N SER A 101 -5.25 -0.27 -12.78
CA SER A 101 -3.93 0.14 -12.28
C SER A 101 -3.44 -0.73 -11.12
N VAL A 102 -4.24 -1.72 -10.68
CA VAL A 102 -3.80 -2.69 -9.68
C VAL A 102 -2.70 -3.58 -10.27
N ASN A 103 -1.50 -3.52 -9.69
CA ASN A 103 -0.41 -4.40 -10.05
C ASN A 103 -0.51 -5.72 -9.27
N LEU A 104 -1.22 -6.71 -9.84
CA LEU A 104 -1.45 -8.01 -9.21
C LEU A 104 -0.16 -8.72 -8.83
N ASP A 105 0.83 -8.75 -9.74
CA ASP A 105 2.02 -9.58 -9.56
C ASP A 105 2.95 -8.99 -8.51
N GLU A 106 3.19 -7.66 -8.51
CA GLU A 106 4.01 -7.02 -7.48
C GLU A 106 3.32 -7.02 -6.11
N THR A 107 1.99 -6.81 -6.06
CA THR A 107 1.24 -6.90 -4.79
C THR A 107 1.36 -8.30 -4.19
N THR A 108 1.22 -9.33 -5.04
CA THR A 108 1.36 -10.74 -4.66
C THR A 108 2.76 -11.06 -4.15
N ARG A 109 3.77 -10.63 -4.89
CA ARG A 109 5.17 -10.84 -4.54
C ARG A 109 5.53 -10.17 -3.22
N LEU A 110 4.99 -8.98 -2.96
CA LEU A 110 5.19 -8.29 -1.69
C LEU A 110 4.63 -9.11 -0.52
N GLY A 111 3.38 -9.56 -0.61
CA GLY A 111 2.74 -10.32 0.47
C GLY A 111 3.37 -11.69 0.71
N ASP A 112 3.75 -12.39 -0.36
CA ASP A 112 4.42 -13.70 -0.32
C ASP A 112 5.80 -13.61 0.33
N LEU A 113 6.63 -12.64 -0.11
CA LEU A 113 8.01 -12.56 0.35
C LEU A 113 8.15 -11.94 1.74
N THR A 114 7.27 -11.00 2.13
CA THR A 114 7.43 -10.22 3.37
C THR A 114 6.58 -10.71 4.53
N ASP A 115 5.63 -11.61 4.31
CA ASP A 115 4.65 -12.06 5.31
C ASP A 115 3.80 -10.89 5.88
N LEU A 116 3.66 -9.81 5.11
CA LEU A 116 2.76 -8.69 5.43
C LEU A 116 1.38 -8.94 4.84
N HIS A 117 0.33 -8.57 5.57
CA HIS A 117 -1.01 -8.49 5.02
C HIS A 117 -1.11 -7.28 4.08
N VAL A 118 -1.17 -7.53 2.78
CA VAL A 118 -1.14 -6.48 1.75
C VAL A 118 -2.55 -6.11 1.34
N ILE A 119 -2.88 -4.83 1.47
CA ILE A 119 -4.03 -4.21 0.82
C ILE A 119 -3.53 -3.58 -0.48
N ALA A 120 -4.02 -4.07 -1.62
CA ALA A 120 -3.72 -3.48 -2.91
C ALA A 120 -4.35 -2.08 -3.02
N ASN A 121 -3.66 -1.14 -3.66
CA ASN A 121 -4.18 0.16 -4.00
C ASN A 121 -3.96 0.45 -5.49
N GLY A 122 -5.02 0.93 -6.14
CA GLY A 122 -5.05 1.25 -7.55
C GLY A 122 -6.50 1.36 -8.06
N ASP A 123 -6.66 1.90 -9.25
CA ASP A 123 -7.94 1.99 -9.94
C ASP A 123 -8.38 0.59 -10.38
N VAL A 124 -9.26 0.01 -9.57
CA VAL A 124 -10.00 -1.22 -9.89
C VAL A 124 -10.95 -0.91 -11.03
N LYS A 125 -10.81 -1.58 -12.17
CA LYS A 125 -11.64 -1.34 -13.35
C LYS A 125 -13.05 -1.91 -13.20
N ASN A 126 -13.14 -3.14 -12.71
CA ASN A 126 -14.39 -3.86 -12.54
C ASN A 126 -14.19 -5.05 -11.58
N ILE A 127 -15.27 -5.79 -11.33
CA ILE A 127 -15.29 -6.95 -10.43
C ILE A 127 -14.26 -8.05 -10.78
N ASN A 128 -13.81 -8.15 -12.03
CA ASN A 128 -12.82 -9.15 -12.43
C ASN A 128 -11.45 -8.90 -11.78
N ASP A 129 -11.08 -7.65 -11.52
CA ASP A 129 -9.83 -7.33 -10.82
C ASP A 129 -9.88 -7.82 -9.37
N ILE A 130 -11.04 -7.63 -8.71
CA ILE A 130 -11.28 -8.12 -7.35
C ILE A 130 -11.24 -9.65 -7.33
N LYS A 131 -11.85 -10.32 -8.32
CA LYS A 131 -11.78 -11.80 -8.45
C LYS A 131 -10.34 -12.28 -8.63
N GLN A 132 -9.54 -11.57 -9.43
CA GLN A 132 -8.13 -11.89 -9.63
C GLN A 132 -7.28 -11.71 -8.38
N LEU A 133 -7.56 -10.69 -7.56
CA LEU A 133 -6.93 -10.52 -6.24
C LEU A 133 -7.37 -11.63 -5.28
N LYS A 134 -8.67 -11.95 -5.24
CA LYS A 134 -9.21 -13.02 -4.39
C LYS A 134 -8.61 -14.39 -4.72
N ALA A 135 -8.37 -14.67 -6.00
CA ALA A 135 -7.69 -15.90 -6.43
C ALA A 135 -6.21 -15.98 -5.97
N ARG A 136 -5.64 -14.88 -5.47
CA ARG A 136 -4.27 -14.75 -4.96
C ARG A 136 -4.23 -14.48 -3.45
N GLU A 137 -5.34 -14.65 -2.74
CA GLU A 137 -5.46 -14.42 -1.28
C GLU A 137 -4.40 -15.18 -0.46
N HIS A 138 -4.02 -16.38 -0.89
CA HIS A 138 -3.01 -17.20 -0.21
C HIS A 138 -1.59 -16.61 -0.21
N TYR A 139 -1.36 -15.52 -0.96
CA TYR A 139 -0.14 -14.73 -0.91
C TYR A 139 -0.27 -13.50 0.02
N ASN A 140 -1.03 -13.63 1.11
CA ASN A 140 -1.29 -12.57 2.09
C ASN A 140 -1.99 -11.31 1.53
N ILE A 141 -2.79 -11.45 0.47
CA ILE A 141 -3.62 -10.36 -0.03
C ILE A 141 -4.87 -10.21 0.85
N GLU A 142 -4.91 -9.19 1.69
CA GLU A 142 -6.01 -8.93 2.63
C GLU A 142 -7.20 -8.22 1.96
N GLY A 143 -6.93 -7.40 0.94
CA GLY A 143 -7.98 -6.65 0.27
C GLY A 143 -7.48 -5.67 -0.77
N VAL A 144 -8.38 -4.79 -1.20
CA VAL A 144 -8.10 -3.73 -2.17
C VAL A 144 -8.88 -2.47 -1.83
N VAL A 145 -8.22 -1.32 -1.94
CA VAL A 145 -8.88 -0.02 -1.90
C VAL A 145 -9.48 0.24 -3.27
N VAL A 146 -10.79 0.50 -3.30
CA VAL A 146 -11.52 0.90 -4.51
C VAL A 146 -11.87 2.38 -4.36
N GLY A 147 -11.40 3.20 -5.30
CA GLY A 147 -11.59 4.65 -5.28
C GLY A 147 -12.51 5.13 -6.40
N GLU A 148 -11.92 5.70 -7.44
CA GLU A 148 -12.61 6.40 -8.52
C GLU A 148 -13.70 5.56 -9.20
N SER A 149 -13.46 4.26 -9.40
CA SER A 149 -14.43 3.36 -10.05
C SER A 149 -15.76 3.20 -9.29
N LEU A 150 -15.74 3.28 -7.95
CA LEU A 150 -16.96 3.29 -7.16
C LEU A 150 -17.82 4.53 -7.46
N TYR A 151 -17.18 5.69 -7.64
CA TYR A 151 -17.88 6.92 -7.99
C TYR A 151 -18.33 6.95 -9.45
N ALA A 152 -17.56 6.33 -10.34
CA ALA A 152 -17.88 6.21 -11.76
C ALA A 152 -18.98 5.17 -12.06
N GLY A 153 -19.31 4.29 -11.10
CA GLY A 153 -20.33 3.25 -11.26
C GLY A 153 -19.89 2.10 -12.16
N THR A 154 -18.58 1.81 -12.21
CA THR A 154 -17.97 0.78 -13.06
C THR A 154 -17.49 -0.44 -12.27
#